data_AF-A0A852ZXK9-F1
#
_entry.id   AF-A0A852ZXK9-F1
#
_cell.length_a   1.000
_cell.length_b   1.000
_cell.length_c   1.000
_cell.angle_alpha   90.00
_cell.angle_beta   90.00
_cell.angle_gamma   90.00
#
_symmetry.space_group_name_H-M   'P 1'
#
loop_
_entity.id
_entity.type
_entity.pdbx_description
1 polymer ?
#
loop_
_entity_poly.entity_id
_entity_poly.type
_entity_poly.pdbx_seq_one_letter_code
_entity_poly.pdbx_strand_id
1 'polypeptide(L)'
;MNERSGQRSVRSTKSAKEKSAGGSPGRGGPPAGRAAGTSAGGAGGGAGAAAGTAGTAGTAAGTVAGEAAEASRRARGAAARSRVRMTGKQRREQLLDVGRALFAERGFDATSVEEIAAKAGVSKPVVYEHFGGKEGLYAVVVDREMESLLDRVTSALTGGHPRELLEQAAFALLDYIDDSTDGFRILVRDSPVAQSTGTFASLISDIASQVEGILGVEFKNRGYDAKLAPMYSQALVGMVALTGQWWLDVRRPRKAEVVAHLVNLAWNGLDGLEQRPRLWTR
;
A
#
# COMPACT_ATOMS: atom_id res chain seq x y z
N MET A 1 36.07 50.77 30.22
CA MET A 1 35.40 50.26 31.43
C MET A 1 34.41 49.19 30.97
N ASN A 2 34.67 47.88 31.01
CA ASN A 2 35.07 46.99 32.10
C ASN A 2 34.11 47.05 33.29
N GLU A 3 33.22 46.06 33.40
CA GLU A 3 32.82 45.49 34.69
C GLU A 3 32.27 44.06 34.52
N ARG A 4 32.83 43.18 35.35
CA ARG A 4 32.58 41.75 35.49
C ARG A 4 31.60 41.54 36.63
N SER A 5 30.67 40.60 36.51
CA SER A 5 30.14 39.74 37.60
C SER A 5 28.94 38.96 37.07
N GLY A 6 28.73 37.66 37.32
CA GLY A 6 29.40 36.75 38.22
C GLY A 6 28.83 35.35 38.02
N GLN A 7 29.68 34.36 38.27
CA GLN A 7 29.35 32.93 38.31
C GLN A 7 28.51 32.59 39.55
N ARG A 8 27.60 31.61 39.42
CA ARG A 8 27.23 30.56 40.41
C ARG A 8 26.21 29.64 39.72
N SER A 9 26.48 28.39 39.34
CA SER A 9 26.98 27.20 40.06
C SER A 9 25.90 26.46 40.87
N VAL A 10 25.75 25.17 40.48
CA VAL A 10 25.26 23.98 41.22
C VAL A 10 23.75 23.76 41.38
N ARG A 11 23.23 22.64 40.81
CA ARG A 11 22.80 21.38 41.48
C ARG A 11 21.83 20.60 40.57
N SER A 12 22.27 19.53 39.90
CA SER A 12 22.09 18.13 40.31
C SER A 12 20.66 17.76 40.74
N THR A 13 19.97 16.95 39.93
CA THR A 13 19.43 15.64 40.35
C THR A 13 18.98 14.81 39.15
N LYS A 14 19.30 13.52 39.24
CA LYS A 14 19.11 12.41 38.31
C LYS A 14 18.29 11.35 39.06
N SER A 15 17.52 10.52 38.34
CA SER A 15 16.69 9.36 38.79
C SER A 15 15.20 9.70 38.99
N ALA A 16 14.21 8.86 38.70
CA ALA A 16 14.07 7.43 38.36
C ALA A 16 12.79 7.30 37.47
N LYS A 17 12.54 6.37 36.54
CA LYS A 17 12.57 4.89 36.47
C LYS A 17 11.69 4.15 37.49
N GLU A 18 10.40 4.02 37.16
CA GLU A 18 9.45 2.96 37.57
C GLU A 18 8.61 2.67 36.31
N LYS A 19 8.50 1.48 35.69
CA LYS A 19 8.41 0.07 36.12
C LYS A 19 7.33 -0.18 37.17
N SER A 20 6.12 -0.43 36.69
CA SER A 20 5.18 -1.34 37.36
C SER A 20 4.59 -2.30 36.33
N ALA A 21 4.88 -3.58 36.56
CA ALA A 21 4.27 -4.73 35.94
C ALA A 21 3.19 -5.25 36.88
N GLY A 22 2.02 -5.62 36.35
CA GLY A 22 1.00 -6.38 37.05
C GLY A 22 0.34 -7.32 36.05
N GLY A 23 0.64 -8.62 36.16
CA GLY A 23 0.20 -9.64 35.24
C GLY A 23 -0.95 -10.50 35.77
N SER A 24 -1.67 -11.09 34.80
CA SER A 24 -2.28 -12.44 34.77
C SER A 24 -3.49 -12.77 35.67
N PRO A 25 -4.22 -13.90 35.43
CA PRO A 25 -4.28 -14.78 34.24
C PRO A 25 -5.70 -15.27 33.81
N GLY A 26 -5.81 -15.77 32.56
CA GLY A 26 -6.28 -17.13 32.29
C GLY A 26 -7.72 -17.41 31.82
N ARG A 27 -7.79 -18.45 30.96
CA ARG A 27 -8.93 -19.29 30.53
C ARG A 27 -9.72 -18.75 29.32
N GLY A 28 -9.95 -19.49 28.23
CA GLY A 28 -9.64 -20.87 27.86
C GLY A 28 -10.17 -21.13 26.44
N GLY A 29 -9.62 -22.13 25.76
CA GLY A 29 -10.31 -22.82 24.66
C GLY A 29 -10.41 -24.31 25.00
N PRO A 30 -10.78 -25.17 24.04
CA PRO A 30 -11.96 -25.19 23.17
C PRO A 30 -12.83 -26.43 23.55
N PRO A 31 -13.80 -26.98 22.75
CA PRO A 31 -13.41 -27.83 21.60
C PRO A 31 -14.43 -28.03 20.45
N ALA A 32 -13.90 -28.62 19.36
CA ALA A 32 -14.46 -29.67 18.50
C ALA A 32 -15.91 -29.59 17.95
N GLY A 33 -16.01 -29.59 16.61
CA GLY A 33 -17.19 -30.06 15.86
C GLY A 33 -16.74 -30.92 14.68
N ARG A 34 -16.61 -32.22 14.90
CA ARG A 34 -16.39 -33.27 13.89
C ARG A 34 -17.66 -34.12 13.87
N ALA A 35 -18.37 -34.17 12.74
CA ALA A 35 -19.37 -35.18 12.40
C ALA A 35 -19.05 -35.61 10.96
N ALA A 36 -18.54 -36.81 10.70
CA ALA A 36 -19.23 -38.10 10.73
C ALA A 36 -20.42 -38.13 9.74
N GLY A 37 -20.12 -38.54 8.51
CA GLY A 37 -21.07 -39.00 7.51
C GLY A 37 -20.50 -40.27 6.88
N THR A 38 -21.00 -41.41 7.34
CA THR A 38 -20.62 -42.77 6.92
C THR A 38 -21.71 -43.33 6.00
N SER A 39 -21.32 -44.32 5.17
CA SER A 39 -22.16 -45.29 4.43
C SER A 39 -22.75 -44.78 3.10
N ALA A 40 -22.90 -45.58 2.04
CA ALA A 40 -22.46 -46.94 1.71
C ALA A 40 -22.85 -47.20 0.23
N GLY A 41 -22.19 -48.19 -0.38
CA GLY A 41 -22.84 -49.12 -1.32
C GLY A 41 -22.96 -48.72 -2.79
N GLY A 42 -22.30 -49.49 -3.66
CA GLY A 42 -22.53 -49.46 -5.11
C GLY A 42 -21.58 -50.37 -5.86
N ALA A 43 -21.79 -51.68 -5.75
CA ALA A 43 -21.08 -52.73 -6.49
C ALA A 43 -21.71 -52.99 -7.87
N GLY A 44 -20.90 -53.54 -8.77
CA GLY A 44 -21.30 -54.12 -10.07
C GLY A 44 -20.49 -53.48 -11.20
N GLY A 45 -19.78 -54.17 -12.08
CA GLY A 45 -19.70 -55.58 -12.41
C GLY A 45 -19.22 -55.66 -13.87
N GLY A 46 -18.54 -56.75 -14.26
CA GLY A 46 -18.33 -57.08 -15.67
C GLY A 46 -16.88 -57.22 -16.12
N ALA A 47 -16.31 -58.40 -15.85
CA ALA A 47 -15.21 -58.94 -16.62
C ALA A 47 -15.75 -59.56 -17.92
N GLY A 48 -15.04 -59.37 -19.03
CA GLY A 48 -15.32 -60.02 -20.30
C GLY A 48 -14.04 -60.09 -21.14
N ALA A 49 -13.39 -61.23 -21.10
CA ALA A 49 -12.23 -61.57 -21.92
C ALA A 49 -12.67 -62.04 -23.31
N ALA A 50 -11.90 -61.71 -24.35
CA ALA A 50 -11.70 -62.60 -25.51
C ALA A 50 -10.47 -62.16 -26.31
N ALA A 51 -9.57 -63.13 -26.53
CA ALA A 51 -8.41 -63.06 -27.40
C ALA A 51 -8.81 -63.28 -28.87
N GLY A 52 -7.98 -62.82 -29.81
CA GLY A 52 -8.18 -63.06 -31.24
C GLY A 52 -7.12 -62.45 -32.16
N THR A 53 -6.00 -63.17 -32.29
CA THR A 53 -5.20 -63.43 -33.52
C THR A 53 -4.51 -62.30 -34.31
N ALA A 54 -3.28 -62.64 -34.71
CA ALA A 54 -2.27 -61.88 -35.43
C ALA A 54 -2.52 -61.75 -36.96
N GLY A 55 -1.82 -60.79 -37.60
CA GLY A 55 -1.71 -60.73 -39.07
C GLY A 55 -1.04 -59.48 -39.65
N THR A 56 0.30 -59.43 -39.63
CA THR A 56 1.23 -58.93 -40.68
C THR A 56 0.91 -57.70 -41.56
N ALA A 57 1.76 -56.66 -41.47
CA ALA A 57 2.41 -55.88 -42.56
C ALA A 57 2.82 -54.50 -41.98
N GLY A 58 4.06 -54.01 -42.00
CA GLY A 58 5.14 -54.21 -42.96
C GLY A 58 5.28 -52.95 -43.85
N THR A 59 6.12 -52.00 -43.42
CA THR A 59 6.90 -51.12 -44.32
C THR A 59 6.36 -49.72 -44.74
N ALA A 60 5.67 -48.97 -43.87
CA ALA A 60 5.39 -47.53 -44.14
C ALA A 60 5.57 -46.57 -42.93
N ALA A 61 6.24 -47.00 -41.85
CA ALA A 61 6.31 -46.24 -40.59
C ALA A 61 7.54 -45.33 -40.44
N GLY A 62 8.52 -45.38 -41.36
CA GLY A 62 9.79 -44.67 -41.24
C GLY A 62 9.77 -43.19 -41.62
N THR A 63 8.96 -42.80 -42.61
CA THR A 63 9.00 -41.45 -43.20
C THR A 63 8.13 -40.45 -42.42
N VAL A 64 6.95 -40.88 -41.95
CA VAL A 64 6.00 -40.04 -41.19
C VAL A 64 6.50 -39.68 -39.77
N ALA A 65 7.34 -40.52 -39.16
CA ALA A 65 7.92 -40.25 -37.85
C ALA A 65 9.04 -39.18 -37.91
N GLY A 66 9.77 -39.12 -39.04
CA GLY A 66 10.81 -38.11 -39.27
C GLY A 66 10.24 -36.71 -39.45
N GLU A 67 9.18 -36.58 -40.25
CA GLU A 67 8.52 -35.29 -40.54
C GLU A 67 7.80 -34.69 -39.32
N ALA A 68 7.14 -35.52 -38.50
CA ALA A 68 6.50 -35.05 -37.27
C ALA A 68 7.52 -34.56 -36.23
N ALA A 69 8.68 -35.22 -36.12
CA ALA A 69 9.76 -34.82 -35.23
C ALA A 69 10.47 -33.54 -35.72
N GLU A 70 10.58 -33.34 -37.04
CA GLU A 70 11.17 -32.14 -37.63
C GLU A 70 10.22 -30.93 -37.57
N ALA A 71 8.92 -31.13 -37.80
CA ALA A 71 7.88 -30.11 -37.60
C ALA A 71 7.81 -29.66 -36.14
N SER A 72 7.92 -30.60 -35.19
CA SER A 72 7.94 -30.30 -33.75
C SER A 72 9.23 -29.60 -33.29
N ARG A 73 10.38 -29.85 -33.96
CA ARG A 73 11.63 -29.10 -33.74
C ARG A 73 11.58 -27.70 -34.35
N ARG A 74 11.01 -27.54 -35.55
CA ARG A 74 10.80 -26.24 -36.19
C ARG A 74 9.81 -25.37 -35.42
N ALA A 75 8.73 -25.97 -34.90
CA ALA A 75 7.76 -25.28 -34.02
C ALA A 75 8.40 -24.86 -32.68
N ARG A 76 9.23 -25.71 -32.06
CA ARG A 76 9.99 -25.35 -30.85
C ARG A 76 11.05 -24.26 -31.11
N GLY A 77 11.72 -24.31 -32.26
CA GLY A 77 12.65 -23.27 -32.69
C GLY A 77 11.98 -21.95 -33.10
N ALA A 78 10.72 -21.99 -33.57
CA ALA A 78 9.92 -20.80 -33.85
C ALA A 78 9.35 -20.18 -32.56
N ALA A 79 8.87 -21.00 -31.62
CA ALA A 79 8.42 -20.54 -30.30
C ALA A 79 9.56 -19.91 -29.47
N ALA A 80 10.79 -20.41 -29.58
CA ALA A 80 11.96 -19.82 -28.95
C ALA A 80 12.38 -18.47 -29.55
N ARG A 81 11.99 -18.17 -30.80
CA ARG A 81 12.35 -16.93 -31.52
C ARG A 81 11.34 -15.79 -31.35
N SER A 82 10.23 -16.01 -30.65
CA SER A 82 9.15 -15.02 -30.46
C SER A 82 8.95 -14.58 -29.00
N ARG A 83 9.93 -14.81 -28.10
CA ARG A 83 9.94 -14.08 -26.83
C ARG A 83 10.43 -12.67 -27.15
N VAL A 84 9.48 -11.77 -27.43
CA VAL A 84 9.74 -10.33 -27.58
C VAL A 84 10.64 -9.92 -26.40
N ARG A 85 11.88 -9.58 -26.73
CA ARG A 85 12.91 -9.24 -25.74
C ARG A 85 12.44 -7.95 -25.08
N MET A 86 12.08 -8.03 -23.80
CA MET A 86 11.66 -6.85 -23.04
C MET A 86 12.75 -5.78 -23.10
N THR A 87 12.34 -4.54 -23.32
CA THR A 87 13.26 -3.41 -23.26
C THR A 87 13.71 -3.16 -21.82
N GLY A 88 14.84 -2.49 -21.62
CA GLY A 88 15.31 -2.14 -20.26
C GLY A 88 14.27 -1.34 -19.46
N LYS A 89 13.47 -0.50 -20.12
CA LYS A 89 12.37 0.23 -19.48
C LYS A 89 11.24 -0.70 -19.03
N GLN A 90 10.79 -1.61 -19.89
CA GLN A 90 9.77 -2.61 -19.51
C GLN A 90 10.27 -3.50 -18.37
N ARG A 91 11.57 -3.81 -18.37
CA ARG A 91 12.20 -4.61 -17.32
C ARG A 91 12.19 -3.89 -15.97
N ARG A 92 12.51 -2.59 -15.98
CA ARG A 92 12.47 -1.70 -14.81
C ARG A 92 11.06 -1.61 -14.22
N GLU A 93 10.05 -1.38 -15.05
CA GLU A 93 8.64 -1.34 -14.60
C GLU A 93 8.21 -2.66 -13.97
N GLN A 94 8.53 -3.80 -14.61
CA GLN A 94 8.20 -5.10 -14.02
C GLN A 94 8.86 -5.32 -12.65
N LEU A 95 10.09 -4.83 -12.45
CA LEU A 95 10.75 -4.91 -11.14
C LEU A 95 10.09 -4.01 -10.10
N LEU A 96 9.59 -2.83 -10.50
CA LEU A 96 8.81 -1.95 -9.63
C LEU A 96 7.50 -2.62 -9.20
N ASP A 97 6.75 -3.19 -10.13
CA ASP A 97 5.47 -3.85 -9.83
C ASP A 97 5.67 -5.06 -8.90
N VAL A 98 6.67 -5.88 -9.16
CA VAL A 98 7.01 -7.04 -8.32
C VAL A 98 7.49 -6.59 -6.93
N GLY A 99 8.35 -5.57 -6.88
CA GLY A 99 8.86 -5.00 -5.63
C GLY A 99 7.71 -4.44 -4.79
N ARG A 100 6.85 -3.61 -5.37
CA ARG A 100 5.65 -3.05 -4.74
C ARG A 100 4.79 -4.13 -4.10
N ALA A 101 4.41 -5.16 -4.84
CA ALA A 101 3.58 -6.23 -4.30
C ALA A 101 4.24 -6.94 -3.11
N LEU A 102 5.54 -7.25 -3.20
CA LEU A 102 6.27 -7.91 -2.09
C LEU A 102 6.41 -7.00 -0.87
N PHE A 103 6.73 -5.73 -1.06
CA PHE A 103 6.84 -4.76 0.03
C PHE A 103 5.50 -4.51 0.72
N ALA A 104 4.40 -4.45 -0.03
CA ALA A 104 3.07 -4.32 0.54
C ALA A 104 2.66 -5.56 1.35
N GLU A 105 2.95 -6.76 0.85
CA GLU A 105 2.59 -8.02 1.49
C GLU A 105 3.40 -8.28 2.77
N ARG A 106 4.73 -8.07 2.72
CA ARG A 106 5.66 -8.53 3.77
C ARG A 106 6.36 -7.39 4.50
N GLY A 107 6.56 -6.28 3.82
CA GLY A 107 7.33 -5.13 4.31
C GLY A 107 8.77 -5.13 3.82
N PHE A 108 9.44 -4.02 4.10
CA PHE A 108 10.82 -3.79 3.69
C PHE A 108 11.82 -4.81 4.28
N ASP A 109 11.75 -5.04 5.60
CA ASP A 109 12.73 -5.90 6.29
C ASP A 109 12.59 -7.38 5.91
N ALA A 110 11.36 -7.83 5.69
CA ALA A 110 11.04 -9.21 5.37
C ALA A 110 11.16 -9.54 3.86
N THR A 111 11.52 -8.56 3.02
CA THR A 111 11.69 -8.75 1.58
C THR A 111 13.17 -8.76 1.21
N SER A 112 13.58 -9.75 0.43
CA SER A 112 14.97 -9.92 -0.04
C SER A 112 15.13 -9.65 -1.54
N VAL A 113 16.33 -9.24 -1.98
CA VAL A 113 16.63 -9.04 -3.41
C VAL A 113 16.52 -10.35 -4.19
N GLU A 114 16.87 -11.46 -3.55
CA GLU A 114 16.71 -12.84 -4.01
C GLU A 114 15.27 -13.13 -4.44
N GLU A 115 14.32 -12.84 -3.55
CA GLU A 115 12.89 -13.10 -3.79
C GLU A 115 12.34 -12.19 -4.88
N ILE A 116 12.74 -10.92 -4.89
CA ILE A 116 12.35 -9.96 -5.95
C ILE A 116 12.84 -10.47 -7.30
N ALA A 117 14.11 -10.84 -7.40
CA ALA A 117 14.70 -11.35 -8.63
C ALA A 117 14.01 -12.65 -9.10
N ALA A 118 13.77 -13.59 -8.18
CA ALA A 118 13.08 -14.83 -8.46
C ALA A 118 11.65 -14.61 -8.97
N LYS A 119 10.86 -13.78 -8.27
CA LYS A 119 9.47 -13.47 -8.65
C LYS A 119 9.38 -12.69 -9.97
N ALA A 120 10.38 -11.85 -10.25
CA ALA A 120 10.49 -11.09 -11.50
C ALA A 120 11.07 -11.89 -12.68
N GLY A 121 11.58 -13.11 -12.44
CA GLY A 121 12.22 -13.96 -13.44
C GLY A 121 13.54 -13.38 -13.98
N VAL A 122 14.32 -12.70 -13.12
CA VAL A 122 15.63 -12.12 -13.46
C VAL A 122 16.72 -12.62 -12.52
N SER A 123 17.98 -12.39 -12.87
CA SER A 123 19.10 -12.63 -11.97
C SER A 123 19.28 -11.45 -11.00
N LYS A 124 19.87 -11.71 -9.81
CA LYS A 124 20.12 -10.65 -8.82
C LYS A 124 20.89 -9.45 -9.37
N PRO A 125 21.95 -9.61 -10.20
CA PRO A 125 22.67 -8.48 -10.76
C PRO A 125 21.79 -7.48 -11.51
N VAL A 126 20.69 -7.93 -12.13
CA VAL A 126 19.76 -7.05 -12.85
C VAL A 126 19.03 -6.10 -11.89
N VAL A 127 18.70 -6.56 -10.67
CA VAL A 127 18.07 -5.71 -9.65
C VAL A 127 19.06 -4.65 -9.16
N TYR A 128 20.31 -5.05 -8.90
CA TYR A 128 21.38 -4.13 -8.51
C TYR A 128 21.71 -3.12 -9.62
N GLU A 129 21.73 -3.54 -10.88
CA GLU A 129 21.99 -2.65 -12.02
C GLU A 129 20.93 -1.55 -12.14
N HIS A 130 19.65 -1.89 -11.95
CA HIS A 130 18.57 -0.92 -12.09
C HIS A 130 18.32 -0.05 -10.86
N PHE A 131 18.55 -0.57 -9.66
CA PHE A 131 18.10 0.08 -8.42
C PHE A 131 19.16 0.14 -7.31
N GLY A 132 20.35 -0.44 -7.51
CA GLY A 132 21.39 -0.48 -6.48
C GLY A 132 21.08 -1.39 -5.29
N GLY A 133 19.96 -2.15 -5.31
CA GLY A 133 19.55 -3.04 -4.23
C GLY A 133 18.06 -2.93 -3.90
N LYS A 134 17.65 -3.49 -2.76
CA LYS A 134 16.26 -3.41 -2.29
C LYS A 134 15.92 -2.02 -1.76
N GLU A 135 16.89 -1.33 -1.18
CA GLU A 135 16.77 0.02 -0.62
C GLU A 135 16.39 1.01 -1.71
N GLY A 136 17.15 1.03 -2.82
CA GLY A 136 16.86 1.91 -3.94
C GLY A 136 15.59 1.52 -4.70
N LEU A 137 15.25 0.22 -4.76
CA LEU A 137 13.96 -0.19 -5.32
C LEU A 137 12.80 0.29 -4.45
N TYR A 138 12.90 0.16 -3.12
CA TYR A 138 11.90 0.63 -2.17
C TYR A 138 11.73 2.15 -2.25
N ALA A 139 12.84 2.90 -2.28
CA ALA A 139 12.84 4.35 -2.45
C ALA A 139 12.02 4.77 -3.69
N VAL A 140 12.34 4.20 -4.85
CA VAL A 140 11.63 4.52 -6.10
C VAL A 140 10.14 4.15 -6.05
N VAL A 141 9.79 3.06 -5.36
CA VAL A 141 8.38 2.71 -5.15
C VAL A 141 7.69 3.75 -4.25
N VAL A 142 8.28 4.12 -3.11
CA VAL A 142 7.72 5.14 -2.21
C VAL A 142 7.53 6.47 -2.93
N ASP A 143 8.55 6.93 -3.64
CA ASP A 143 8.51 8.21 -4.37
C ASP A 143 7.37 8.23 -5.39
N ARG A 144 7.24 7.14 -6.18
CA ARG A 144 6.16 7.00 -7.17
C ARG A 144 4.77 7.00 -6.53
N GLU A 145 4.59 6.30 -5.40
CA GLU A 145 3.30 6.25 -4.72
C GLU A 145 2.96 7.58 -4.03
N MET A 146 3.96 8.29 -3.50
CA MET A 146 3.82 9.64 -2.97
C MET A 146 3.39 10.63 -4.05
N GLU A 147 4.10 10.66 -5.18
CA GLU A 147 3.76 11.50 -6.33
C GLU A 147 2.35 11.19 -6.82
N SER A 148 2.01 9.90 -6.98
CA SER A 148 0.68 9.50 -7.45
C SER A 148 -0.44 9.93 -6.51
N LEU A 149 -0.26 9.84 -5.19
CA LEU A 149 -1.26 10.24 -4.22
C LEU A 149 -1.36 11.77 -4.14
N LEU A 150 -0.23 12.47 -4.12
CA LEU A 150 -0.16 13.93 -4.13
C LEU A 150 -0.87 14.47 -5.37
N ASP A 151 -0.52 14.01 -6.57
CA ASP A 151 -1.12 14.46 -7.83
C ASP A 151 -2.64 14.20 -7.83
N ARG A 152 -3.09 13.04 -7.35
CA ARG A 152 -4.53 12.70 -7.33
C ARG A 152 -5.32 13.61 -6.41
N VAL A 153 -4.82 13.87 -5.21
CA VAL A 153 -5.50 14.76 -4.24
C VAL A 153 -5.49 16.20 -4.75
N THR A 154 -4.35 16.68 -5.24
CA THR A 154 -4.18 18.08 -5.63
C THR A 154 -4.92 18.40 -6.93
N SER A 155 -4.96 17.46 -7.88
CA SER A 155 -5.79 17.56 -9.09
C SER A 155 -7.28 17.48 -8.82
N ALA A 156 -7.70 16.96 -7.66
CA ALA A 156 -9.11 16.95 -7.27
C ALA A 156 -9.57 18.29 -6.67
N LEU A 157 -8.64 19.13 -6.19
CA LEU A 157 -8.93 20.42 -5.56
C LEU A 157 -9.13 21.54 -6.59
N THR A 158 -10.08 21.39 -7.51
CA THR A 158 -10.22 22.25 -8.71
C THR A 158 -10.99 23.57 -8.49
N GLY A 159 -11.07 24.06 -7.26
CA GLY A 159 -11.92 25.19 -6.91
C GLY A 159 -13.41 24.83 -6.90
N GLY A 160 -14.23 25.64 -6.24
CA GLY A 160 -15.64 25.35 -5.98
C GLY A 160 -16.04 25.74 -4.55
N HIS A 161 -17.21 25.29 -4.12
CA HIS A 161 -17.65 25.55 -2.76
C HIS A 161 -16.77 24.77 -1.76
N PRO A 162 -16.36 25.31 -0.59
CA PRO A 162 -15.41 24.62 0.30
C PRO A 162 -15.85 23.22 0.76
N ARG A 163 -17.17 23.00 0.85
CA ARG A 163 -17.74 21.66 1.11
C ARG A 163 -17.44 20.65 0.00
N GLU A 164 -17.52 21.07 -1.26
CA GLU A 164 -17.25 20.22 -2.43
C GLU A 164 -15.77 19.84 -2.48
N LEU A 165 -14.87 20.78 -2.13
CA LEU A 165 -13.43 20.51 -2.04
C LEU A 165 -13.11 19.43 -0.99
N LEU A 166 -13.78 19.46 0.17
CA LEU A 166 -13.65 18.40 1.18
C LEU A 166 -14.12 17.04 0.65
N GLU A 167 -15.23 17.02 -0.08
CA GLU A 167 -15.78 15.81 -0.68
C GLU A 167 -14.85 15.24 -1.76
N GLN A 168 -14.34 16.10 -2.65
CA GLN A 168 -13.38 15.74 -3.69
C GLN A 168 -12.07 15.19 -3.10
N ALA A 169 -11.51 15.83 -2.08
CA ALA A 169 -10.29 15.37 -1.43
C ALA A 169 -10.50 14.01 -0.73
N ALA A 170 -11.64 13.82 -0.05
CA ALA A 170 -11.96 12.56 0.59
C ALA A 170 -12.14 11.43 -0.44
N PHE A 171 -12.88 11.66 -1.52
CA PHE A 171 -13.00 10.68 -2.60
C PHE A 171 -11.66 10.38 -3.25
N ALA A 172 -10.82 11.39 -3.54
CA ALA A 172 -9.51 11.20 -4.16
C ALA A 172 -8.62 10.26 -3.34
N LEU A 173 -8.58 10.44 -2.01
CA LEU A 173 -7.84 9.54 -1.13
C LEU A 173 -8.46 8.13 -1.10
N LEU A 174 -9.77 8.01 -0.85
CA LEU A 174 -10.39 6.69 -0.73
C LEU A 174 -10.40 5.91 -2.05
N ASP A 175 -10.48 6.59 -3.20
CA ASP A 175 -10.33 5.97 -4.51
C ASP A 175 -8.89 5.50 -4.74
N TYR A 176 -7.88 6.27 -4.31
CA TYR A 176 -6.49 5.78 -4.34
C TYR A 176 -6.31 4.53 -3.47
N ILE A 177 -6.93 4.48 -2.30
CA ILE A 177 -6.89 3.29 -1.43
C ILE A 177 -7.55 2.07 -2.11
N ASP A 178 -8.61 2.28 -2.89
CA ASP A 178 -9.26 1.21 -3.65
C ASP A 178 -8.42 0.75 -4.85
N ASP A 179 -7.95 1.68 -5.67
CA ASP A 179 -7.23 1.37 -6.91
C ASP A 179 -5.80 0.88 -6.65
N SER A 180 -5.18 1.36 -5.57
CA SER A 180 -3.75 1.22 -5.25
C SER A 180 -3.52 0.83 -3.80
N THR A 181 -4.28 -0.16 -3.30
CA THR A 181 -4.17 -0.66 -1.92
C THR A 181 -2.73 -0.99 -1.49
N ASP A 182 -1.96 -1.66 -2.35
CA ASP A 182 -0.57 -2.02 -2.04
C ASP A 182 0.34 -0.79 -1.93
N GLY A 183 0.14 0.20 -2.81
CA GLY A 183 0.86 1.47 -2.74
C GLY A 183 0.57 2.21 -1.44
N PHE A 184 -0.70 2.33 -1.08
CA PHE A 184 -1.10 2.97 0.16
C PHE A 184 -0.55 2.25 1.40
N ARG A 185 -0.55 0.91 1.43
CA ARG A 185 0.07 0.11 2.51
C ARG A 185 1.56 0.40 2.67
N ILE A 186 2.27 0.61 1.57
CA ILE A 186 3.71 0.96 1.61
C ILE A 186 3.89 2.35 2.20
N LEU A 187 3.06 3.33 1.80
CA LEU A 187 3.15 4.70 2.30
C LEU A 187 2.94 4.79 3.80
N VAL A 188 1.90 4.14 4.34
CA VAL A 188 1.55 4.24 5.77
C VAL A 188 2.46 3.41 6.69
N ARG A 189 3.38 2.63 6.13
CA ARG A 189 4.25 1.74 6.89
C ARG A 189 5.58 2.43 7.20
N ASP A 190 5.96 2.43 8.47
CA ASP A 190 7.26 2.93 8.88
C ASP A 190 8.40 2.06 8.29
N SER A 191 9.37 2.71 7.67
CA SER A 191 10.62 2.07 7.25
C SER A 191 11.81 3.03 7.40
N PRO A 192 13.03 2.53 7.69
CA PRO A 192 14.22 3.37 7.75
C PRO A 192 14.50 4.10 6.43
N VAL A 193 14.15 3.50 5.29
CA VAL A 193 14.35 4.09 3.97
C VAL A 193 13.37 5.25 3.75
N ALA A 194 12.10 5.09 4.14
CA ALA A 194 11.07 6.12 4.03
C ALA A 194 11.44 7.39 4.83
N GLN A 195 12.16 7.26 5.95
CA GLN A 195 12.64 8.43 6.69
C GLN A 195 13.60 9.32 5.88
N SER A 196 14.25 8.76 4.86
CA SER A 196 15.20 9.49 4.00
C SER A 196 14.61 9.99 2.69
N THR A 197 13.57 9.33 2.15
CA THR A 197 12.97 9.65 0.85
C THR A 197 11.63 10.36 0.96
N GLY A 198 10.92 10.21 2.09
CA GLY A 198 9.62 10.80 2.34
C GLY A 198 8.73 9.86 3.15
N THR A 199 7.99 10.42 4.11
CA THR A 199 7.08 9.67 4.98
C THR A 199 5.64 10.03 4.70
N PHE A 200 4.70 9.18 5.13
CA PHE A 200 3.29 9.53 5.09
C PHE A 200 2.98 10.84 5.82
N ALA A 201 3.67 11.12 6.93
CA ALA A 201 3.52 12.36 7.69
C ALA A 201 4.00 13.60 6.92
N SER A 202 5.10 13.49 6.15
CA SER A 202 5.53 14.59 5.28
C SER A 202 4.55 14.80 4.14
N LEU A 203 4.03 13.73 3.52
CA LEU A 203 3.00 13.83 2.48
C LEU A 203 1.72 14.51 2.99
N ILE A 204 1.26 14.18 4.20
CA ILE A 204 0.12 14.86 4.85
C ILE A 204 0.42 16.36 5.01
N SER A 205 1.64 16.71 5.40
CA SER A 205 2.04 18.10 5.62
C SER A 205 2.14 18.89 4.30
N ASP A 206 2.60 18.25 3.23
CA ASP A 206 2.65 18.83 1.89
C ASP A 206 1.24 19.10 1.35
N ILE A 207 0.32 18.14 1.50
CA ILE A 207 -1.08 18.31 1.13
C ILE A 207 -1.74 19.40 1.98
N ALA A 208 -1.50 19.42 3.29
CA ALA A 208 -2.03 20.45 4.18
C ALA A 208 -1.55 21.86 3.81
N SER A 209 -0.29 21.99 3.38
CA SER A 209 0.27 23.25 2.90
C SER A 209 -0.44 23.75 1.63
N GLN A 210 -0.87 22.85 0.74
CA GLN A 210 -1.67 23.23 -0.43
C GLN A 210 -3.09 23.66 -0.06
N VAL A 211 -3.70 23.01 0.93
CA VAL A 211 -5.04 23.35 1.43
C VAL A 211 -5.05 24.69 2.19
N GLU A 212 -3.94 25.06 2.82
CA GLU A 212 -3.79 26.32 3.58
C GLU A 212 -4.19 27.55 2.76
N GLY A 213 -3.74 27.64 1.51
CA GLY A 213 -4.05 28.77 0.63
C GLY A 213 -5.55 28.94 0.41
N ILE A 214 -6.26 27.82 0.22
CA ILE A 214 -7.72 27.79 0.03
C ILE A 214 -8.42 28.24 1.31
N LEU A 215 -8.03 27.64 2.44
CA LEU A 215 -8.68 27.90 3.71
C LEU A 215 -8.41 29.32 4.24
N GLY A 216 -7.21 29.86 4.00
CA GLY A 216 -6.84 31.22 4.38
C GLY A 216 -7.70 32.29 3.68
N VAL A 217 -8.03 32.07 2.40
CA VAL A 217 -8.95 32.94 1.66
C VAL A 217 -10.35 32.89 2.29
N GLU A 218 -10.86 31.69 2.56
CA GLU A 218 -12.19 31.52 3.15
C GLU A 218 -12.29 32.11 4.56
N PHE A 219 -11.24 31.92 5.38
CA PHE A 219 -11.17 32.49 6.73
C PHE A 219 -11.23 34.01 6.68
N LYS A 220 -10.45 34.63 5.78
CA LYS A 220 -10.47 36.08 5.60
C LYS A 220 -11.87 36.57 5.18
N ASN A 221 -12.53 35.86 4.26
CA ASN A 221 -13.87 36.22 3.78
C ASN A 221 -14.93 36.15 4.89
N ARG A 222 -14.78 35.21 5.84
CA ARG A 222 -15.69 35.04 6.98
C ARG A 222 -15.26 35.81 8.25
N GLY A 223 -14.17 36.59 8.18
CA GLY A 223 -13.68 37.40 9.31
C GLY A 223 -12.89 36.62 10.38
N TYR A 224 -12.41 35.42 10.07
CA TYR A 224 -11.49 34.66 10.92
C TYR A 224 -10.03 35.09 10.70
N ASP A 225 -9.17 34.79 11.67
CA ASP A 225 -7.72 34.98 11.54
C ASP A 225 -7.13 33.94 10.58
N ALA A 226 -6.75 34.38 9.38
CA ALA A 226 -6.13 33.54 8.37
C ALA A 226 -4.81 32.88 8.84
N LYS A 227 -4.14 33.42 9.88
CA LYS A 227 -2.94 32.80 10.47
C LYS A 227 -3.21 31.45 11.12
N LEU A 228 -4.48 31.12 11.37
CA LEU A 228 -4.90 29.82 11.89
C LEU A 228 -5.14 28.79 10.78
N ALA A 229 -5.20 29.20 9.50
CA ALA A 229 -5.42 28.31 8.38
C ALA A 229 -4.45 27.11 8.31
N PRO A 230 -3.13 27.23 8.59
CA PRO A 230 -2.24 26.07 8.62
C PRO A 230 -2.69 24.99 9.61
N MET A 231 -3.08 25.40 10.82
CA MET A 231 -3.52 24.49 11.88
C MET A 231 -4.80 23.73 11.47
N TYR A 232 -5.79 24.44 10.95
CA TYR A 232 -7.03 23.81 10.50
C TYR A 232 -6.82 22.93 9.27
N SER A 233 -5.93 23.32 8.35
CA SER A 233 -5.58 22.50 7.18
C SER A 233 -4.93 21.19 7.62
N GLN A 234 -4.01 21.23 8.58
CA GLN A 234 -3.41 20.03 9.17
C GLN A 234 -4.47 19.13 9.82
N ALA A 235 -5.42 19.71 10.55
CA ALA A 235 -6.48 18.95 11.22
C ALA A 235 -7.42 18.26 10.21
N LEU A 236 -7.81 18.96 9.14
CA LEU A 236 -8.69 18.42 8.10
C LEU A 236 -8.01 17.33 7.27
N VAL A 237 -6.79 17.59 6.78
CA VAL A 237 -6.04 16.62 6.01
C VAL A 237 -5.71 15.40 6.88
N GLY A 238 -5.31 15.61 8.13
CA GLY A 238 -5.09 14.52 9.09
C GLY A 238 -6.34 13.68 9.36
N MET A 239 -7.50 14.31 9.52
CA MET A 239 -8.78 13.62 9.69
C MET A 239 -9.08 12.68 8.52
N VAL A 240 -8.93 13.16 7.28
CA VAL A 240 -9.18 12.38 6.07
C VAL A 240 -8.12 11.27 5.93
N ALA A 241 -6.84 11.59 6.07
CA ALA A 241 -5.73 10.65 5.93
C ALA A 241 -5.78 9.50 6.95
N LEU A 242 -5.98 9.81 8.23
CA LEU A 242 -6.03 8.81 9.29
C LEU A 242 -7.31 7.96 9.21
N THR A 243 -8.43 8.55 8.78
CA THR A 243 -9.65 7.77 8.54
C THR A 243 -9.48 6.85 7.34
N GLY A 244 -8.81 7.30 6.27
CA GLY A 244 -8.43 6.44 5.15
C GLY A 244 -7.54 5.27 5.58
N GLN A 245 -6.55 5.54 6.43
CA GLN A 245 -5.70 4.50 7.02
C GLN A 245 -6.50 3.47 7.83
N TRP A 246 -7.42 3.91 8.67
CA TRP A 246 -8.32 2.99 9.38
C TRP A 246 -9.21 2.18 8.41
N TRP A 247 -9.74 2.85 7.39
CA TRP A 247 -10.66 2.23 6.43
C TRP A 247 -9.97 1.19 5.53
N LEU A 248 -8.67 1.37 5.23
CA LEU A 248 -7.84 0.40 4.52
C LEU A 248 -7.97 -1.02 5.09
N ASP A 249 -8.00 -1.11 6.43
CA ASP A 249 -8.04 -2.38 7.15
C ASP A 249 -9.47 -2.88 7.39
N VAL A 250 -10.40 -1.99 7.77
CA VAL A 250 -11.77 -2.38 8.16
C VAL A 250 -12.67 -2.58 6.94
N ARG A 251 -12.49 -1.77 5.88
CA ARG A 251 -13.29 -1.75 4.64
C ARG A 251 -14.81 -1.65 4.84
N ARG A 252 -15.23 -1.22 6.03
CA ARG A 252 -16.62 -0.96 6.43
C ARG A 252 -16.65 0.27 7.34
N PRO A 253 -17.62 1.19 7.17
CA PRO A 253 -18.70 1.18 6.20
C PRO A 253 -18.23 1.38 4.75
N ARG A 254 -19.16 1.40 3.78
CA ARG A 254 -18.79 1.58 2.36
C ARG A 254 -18.14 2.95 2.16
N LYS A 255 -17.26 3.07 1.15
CA LYS A 255 -16.53 4.31 0.82
C LYS A 255 -17.41 5.57 0.85
N ALA A 256 -18.53 5.56 0.13
CA ALA A 256 -19.43 6.72 0.05
C ALA A 256 -20.00 7.14 1.43
N GLU A 257 -20.25 6.18 2.32
CA GLU A 257 -20.73 6.45 3.67
C GLU A 257 -19.62 7.05 4.53
N VAL A 258 -18.39 6.53 4.44
CA VAL A 258 -17.21 7.12 5.10
C VAL A 258 -17.00 8.57 4.65
N VAL A 259 -17.02 8.82 3.33
CA VAL A 259 -16.87 10.16 2.76
C VAL A 259 -18.00 11.08 3.25
N ALA A 260 -19.25 10.64 3.18
CA ALA A 260 -20.39 11.44 3.64
C ALA A 260 -20.24 11.85 5.12
N HIS A 261 -19.82 10.93 5.99
CA HIS A 261 -19.61 11.23 7.41
C HIS A 261 -18.41 12.15 7.65
N LEU A 262 -17.31 11.97 6.92
CA LEU A 262 -16.13 12.86 7.00
C LEU A 262 -16.48 14.30 6.58
N VAL A 263 -17.11 14.45 5.42
CA VAL A 263 -17.52 15.76 4.90
C VAL A 263 -18.53 16.41 5.83
N ASN A 264 -19.50 15.64 6.34
CA ASN A 264 -20.49 16.16 7.28
C ASN A 264 -19.82 16.65 8.58
N LEU A 265 -18.90 15.89 9.16
CA LEU A 265 -18.19 16.30 10.38
C LEU A 265 -17.35 17.56 10.13
N ALA A 266 -16.53 17.55 9.08
CA ALA A 266 -15.66 18.67 8.76
C ALA A 266 -16.45 19.94 8.43
N TRP A 267 -17.50 19.83 7.59
CA TRP A 267 -18.31 20.97 7.20
C TRP A 267 -19.04 21.60 8.38
N ASN A 268 -19.81 20.81 9.15
CA ASN A 268 -20.56 21.37 10.28
C ASN A 268 -19.63 21.89 11.38
N GLY A 269 -18.43 21.30 11.53
CA GLY A 269 -17.41 21.81 12.45
C GLY A 269 -16.83 23.15 12.01
N LEU A 270 -16.50 23.31 10.73
CA LEU A 270 -15.94 24.56 10.17
C LEU A 270 -16.98 25.67 10.08
N ASP A 271 -18.21 25.34 9.70
CA ASP A 271 -19.29 26.32 9.55
C ASP A 271 -19.72 26.91 10.89
N GLY A 272 -19.66 26.10 11.96
CA GLY A 272 -20.00 26.50 13.33
C GLY A 272 -18.83 27.05 14.15
N LEU A 273 -17.70 27.46 13.55
CA LEU A 273 -16.56 27.98 14.31
C LEU A 273 -16.91 29.28 15.04
N GLU A 274 -16.37 29.42 16.26
CA GLU A 274 -16.35 30.70 16.97
C GLU A 274 -15.09 31.46 16.57
N GLN A 275 -15.17 32.79 16.39
CA GLN A 275 -13.98 33.60 16.06
C GLN A 275 -12.91 33.57 17.16
N ARG A 276 -13.33 33.37 18.42
CA ARG A 276 -12.45 33.35 19.60
C ARG A 276 -12.92 32.27 20.57
N PRO A 277 -12.68 30.99 20.25
CA PRO A 277 -13.12 29.89 21.10
C PRO A 277 -12.42 29.99 22.46
N ARG A 278 -13.14 29.66 23.54
CA ARG A 278 -12.59 29.62 24.90
C ARG A 278 -12.80 28.24 25.49
N LEU A 279 -11.81 27.76 26.23
CA LEU A 279 -11.97 26.53 27.01
C LEU A 279 -13.01 26.78 28.10
N TRP A 280 -13.89 25.80 28.31
CA TRP A 280 -14.77 25.82 29.48
C TRP A 280 -13.94 25.60 30.74
N THR A 281 -13.66 26.67 31.45
CA THR A 281 -13.18 26.63 32.83
C THR A 281 -14.32 26.17 33.73
N ARG A 282 -14.19 24.96 34.29
CA ARG A 282 -14.99 24.51 35.45
C ARG A 282 -14.41 25.05 36.74
#